data_AF-A0A1U8LEI4-F1
#
_entry.id   AF-A0A1U8LEI4-F1
#
_cell.length_a   1.000
_cell.length_b   1.000
_cell.length_c   1.000
_cell.angle_alpha   90.00
_cell.angle_beta   90.00
_cell.angle_gamma   90.00
#
_symmetry.space_group_name_H-M   'P 1'
#
loop_
_entity.id
_entity.type
_entity.pdbx_description
1 polymer ?
#
loop_
_entity_poly.entity_id
_entity_poly.type
_entity_poly.pdbx_seq_one_letter_code
_entity_poly.pdbx_strand_id
1 'polypeptide(L)'
;MGVRAIAEPAALCYSLLRASPGDDKSNFSGLKFTWLKVNFECLSINATEEELMYAARAYVMHIIRGVLMPDANNNKVHLQYLPLLADLSNVCSYSWGSAVLAVLYHELCRTTKPDAVDIGGCLILLQSWALY
;
A
#
# COMPACT_ATOMS: atom_id res chain seq x y z
N MET A 1 -22.69 -0.68 -12.04
CA MET A 1 -21.77 0.31 -11.45
C MET A 1 -20.38 -0.03 -12.01
N GLY A 2 -19.94 0.73 -13.00
CA GLY A 2 -18.87 0.32 -13.91
C GLY A 2 -17.52 0.21 -13.22
N VAL A 3 -16.90 -0.96 -13.34
CA VAL A 3 -15.46 -1.15 -13.10
C VAL A 3 -14.76 -0.20 -14.06
N ARG A 4 -14.31 0.96 -13.57
CA ARG A 4 -13.42 1.83 -14.35
C ARG A 4 -12.27 0.94 -14.77
N ALA A 5 -12.11 0.76 -16.08
CA ALA A 5 -10.95 0.08 -16.65
C ALA A 5 -9.73 0.61 -15.91
N ILE A 6 -9.00 -0.27 -15.23
CA ILE A 6 -7.77 0.11 -14.54
C ILE A 6 -6.90 0.69 -15.65
N ALA A 7 -6.72 2.00 -15.64
CA ALA A 7 -5.82 2.66 -16.56
C ALA A 7 -4.48 1.91 -16.51
N GLU A 8 -3.81 1.82 -17.65
CA GLU A 8 -2.52 1.13 -17.76
C GLU A 8 -1.65 1.47 -16.53
N PRO A 9 -1.19 0.49 -15.75
CA PRO A 9 -0.69 0.74 -14.40
C PRO A 9 0.41 1.83 -14.32
N ALA A 10 1.23 1.95 -15.35
CA ALA A 10 2.21 3.03 -15.49
C ALA A 10 1.57 4.42 -15.63
N ALA A 11 0.49 4.55 -16.40
CA ALA A 11 -0.28 5.78 -16.53
C ALA A 11 -0.97 6.17 -15.21
N LEU A 12 -1.42 5.16 -14.44
CA LEU A 12 -2.00 5.37 -13.12
C LEU A 12 -0.94 5.87 -12.13
N CYS A 13 0.26 5.28 -12.14
CA CYS A 13 1.39 5.80 -11.36
C CYS A 13 1.76 7.22 -11.77
N TYR A 14 1.87 7.49 -13.06
CA TYR A 14 2.23 8.83 -13.53
C TYR A 14 1.18 9.88 -13.16
N SER A 15 -0.11 9.57 -13.24
CA SER A 15 -1.17 10.51 -12.88
C SER A 15 -1.27 10.79 -11.37
N LEU A 16 -1.08 9.78 -10.52
CA LEU A 16 -1.30 9.89 -9.08
C LEU A 16 -0.04 10.07 -8.24
N LEU A 17 1.14 9.80 -8.80
CA LEU A 17 2.44 9.94 -8.14
C LEU A 17 3.43 10.80 -8.95
N ARG A 18 3.10 11.18 -10.19
CA ARG A 18 3.99 11.92 -11.12
C ARG A 18 5.30 11.20 -11.46
N ALA A 19 5.38 9.92 -11.11
CA ALA A 19 6.50 9.04 -11.35
C ALA A 19 5.99 7.62 -11.62
N SER A 20 6.69 6.87 -12.47
CA SER A 20 6.41 5.46 -12.73
C SER A 20 7.70 4.66 -12.52
N PRO A 21 7.68 3.51 -11.83
CA PRO A 21 8.81 2.59 -11.91
C PRO A 21 8.95 2.14 -13.37
N GLY A 22 10.19 1.96 -13.83
CA GLY A 22 10.50 1.58 -15.21
C GLY A 22 9.83 0.27 -15.64
N ASP A 23 9.82 0.02 -16.95
CA ASP A 23 9.14 -1.09 -17.65
C ASP A 23 9.79 -2.47 -17.39
N ASP A 24 9.99 -2.82 -16.12
CA ASP A 24 10.33 -4.18 -15.72
C ASP A 24 9.09 -5.06 -16.00
N LYS A 25 9.04 -5.65 -17.20
CA LYS A 25 7.99 -6.54 -17.77
C LYS A 25 7.49 -7.68 -16.86
N SER A 26 8.10 -7.88 -15.68
CA SER A 26 7.59 -8.79 -14.66
C SER A 26 6.45 -8.13 -13.87
N ASN A 27 5.20 -8.33 -14.34
CA ASN A 27 3.97 -8.08 -13.59
C ASN A 27 3.98 -6.79 -12.75
N PHE A 28 3.66 -5.66 -13.39
CA PHE A 28 3.42 -4.35 -12.77
C PHE A 28 2.19 -4.42 -11.82
N SER A 29 2.33 -5.16 -10.74
CA SER A 29 1.30 -5.52 -9.77
C SER A 29 1.53 -4.80 -8.44
N GLY A 30 2.72 -4.24 -8.23
CA GLY A 30 3.06 -3.46 -7.07
C GLY A 30 4.34 -2.62 -7.20
N LEU A 31 4.41 -1.56 -6.40
CA LEU A 31 5.53 -0.62 -6.30
C LEU A 31 6.52 -1.08 -5.24
N LYS A 32 7.81 -1.15 -5.57
CA LYS A 32 8.85 -1.45 -4.56
C LYS A 32 8.88 -0.35 -3.50
N PHE A 33 9.01 -0.73 -2.23
CA PHE A 33 9.16 0.25 -1.15
C PHE A 33 10.41 1.12 -1.31
N THR A 34 11.52 0.55 -1.77
CA THR A 34 12.74 1.29 -2.05
C THR A 34 12.52 2.36 -3.11
N TRP A 35 11.68 2.09 -4.11
CA TRP A 35 11.32 3.06 -5.14
C TRP A 35 10.46 4.18 -4.56
N LEU A 36 9.42 3.86 -3.78
CA LEU A 36 8.60 4.88 -3.10
C LEU A 36 9.45 5.77 -2.20
N LYS A 37 10.38 5.17 -1.44
CA LYS A 37 11.28 5.89 -0.57
C LYS A 37 12.18 6.85 -1.37
N VAL A 38 12.90 6.36 -2.37
CA VAL A 38 13.81 7.20 -3.18
C VAL A 38 13.09 8.37 -3.86
N ASN A 39 11.85 8.20 -4.31
CA ASN A 39 11.12 9.25 -5.03
C ASN A 39 10.41 10.26 -4.11
N PHE A 40 10.12 9.90 -2.84
CA PHE A 40 9.28 10.73 -1.95
C PHE A 40 9.87 10.96 -0.55
N GLU A 41 11.10 10.51 -0.27
CA GLU A 41 11.78 10.69 1.03
C GLU A 41 12.13 12.15 1.33
N CYS A 42 12.36 12.97 0.30
CA CYS A 42 12.73 14.38 0.47
C CYS A 42 11.80 15.28 -0.34
N LEU A 43 10.87 15.93 0.33
CA LEU A 43 10.08 17.03 -0.22
C LEU A 43 10.82 18.35 -0.06
N SER A 44 10.78 19.19 -1.08
CA SER A 44 11.26 20.56 -0.99
C SER A 44 10.44 21.37 0.02
N ILE A 45 11.08 22.30 0.74
CA ILE A 45 10.40 23.24 1.64
C ILE A 45 9.39 24.12 0.86
N ASN A 46 9.64 24.32 -0.44
CA ASN A 46 8.78 25.08 -1.33
C ASN A 46 7.88 24.18 -2.19
N ALA A 47 7.59 22.96 -1.74
CA ALA A 47 6.71 22.05 -2.46
C ALA A 47 5.32 22.64 -2.62
N THR A 48 4.77 22.50 -3.82
CA THR A 48 3.40 22.85 -4.14
C THR A 48 2.41 21.89 -3.45
N GLU A 49 1.15 22.30 -3.34
CA GLU A 49 0.10 21.44 -2.78
C GLU A 49 -0.03 20.12 -3.57
N GLU A 50 0.09 20.16 -4.89
CA GLU A 50 0.07 18.95 -5.73
C GLU A 50 1.21 17.99 -5.39
N GLU A 51 2.43 18.49 -5.23
CA GLU A 51 3.60 17.68 -4.85
C GLU A 51 3.43 17.06 -3.46
N LEU A 52 2.85 17.82 -2.53
CA LEU A 52 2.52 17.33 -1.20
C LEU A 52 1.48 16.19 -1.28
N MET A 53 0.47 16.32 -2.15
CA MET A 53 -0.52 15.26 -2.35
C MET A 53 0.10 13.99 -2.95
N TYR A 54 1.03 14.10 -3.90
CA TYR A 54 1.74 12.93 -4.45
C TYR A 54 2.54 12.21 -3.36
N ALA A 55 3.28 12.96 -2.55
CA ALA A 55 4.04 12.38 -1.45
C ALA A 55 3.13 11.80 -0.35
N ALA A 56 2.01 12.44 -0.04
CA ALA A 56 1.03 11.92 0.92
C ALA A 56 0.48 10.56 0.45
N ARG A 57 0.14 10.41 -0.84
CA ARG A 57 -0.28 9.11 -1.42
C ARG A 57 0.82 8.06 -1.28
N ALA A 58 2.07 8.40 -1.62
CA ALA A 58 3.21 7.49 -1.47
C ALA A 58 3.43 7.06 -0.01
N TYR A 59 3.29 7.99 0.93
CA TYR A 59 3.44 7.74 2.36
C TYR A 59 2.30 6.86 2.91
N VAL A 60 1.05 7.11 2.53
CA VAL A 60 -0.09 6.26 2.91
C VAL A 60 0.07 4.85 2.33
N MET A 61 0.51 4.72 1.07
CA MET A 61 0.87 3.42 0.49
C MET A 61 1.94 2.70 1.32
N HIS A 62 2.94 3.44 1.80
CA HIS A 62 3.98 2.90 2.68
C HIS A 62 3.40 2.39 4.00
N ILE A 63 2.53 3.17 4.66
CA ILE A 63 1.89 2.75 5.92
C ILE A 63 1.01 1.51 5.73
N ILE A 64 0.17 1.51 4.69
CA ILE A 64 -0.75 0.41 4.37
C ILE A 64 0.02 -0.90 4.31
N ARG A 65 1.16 -0.91 3.64
CA ARG A 65 1.91 -2.15 3.45
C ARG A 65 2.94 -2.43 4.53
N GLY A 66 3.58 -1.40 5.08
CA GLY A 66 4.69 -1.57 6.02
C GLY A 66 4.22 -1.84 7.44
N VAL A 67 3.05 -1.31 7.81
CA VAL A 67 2.56 -1.35 9.19
C VAL A 67 1.22 -2.09 9.29
N LEU A 68 0.29 -1.77 8.38
CA LEU A 68 -1.10 -2.23 8.51
C LEU A 68 -1.30 -3.63 7.91
N MET A 69 -0.67 -3.92 6.78
CA MET A 69 -0.88 -5.16 6.02
C MET A 69 0.46 -5.67 5.44
N PRO A 70 1.50 -5.88 6.26
CA PRO A 70 2.74 -6.49 5.78
C PRO A 70 2.46 -7.89 5.27
N ASP A 71 3.10 -8.29 4.18
CA ASP A 71 3.15 -9.70 3.82
C ASP A 71 4.55 -10.25 4.03
N ALA A 72 4.61 -11.58 4.14
CA ALA A 72 5.84 -12.32 4.32
C ALA A 72 6.77 -12.29 3.09
N ASN A 73 6.26 -11.88 1.91
CA ASN A 73 6.87 -12.33 0.64
C ASN A 73 7.16 -11.23 -0.38
N ASN A 74 6.85 -9.95 -0.12
CA ASN A 74 7.21 -8.92 -1.08
C ASN A 74 7.36 -7.53 -0.46
N ASN A 75 8.56 -6.97 -0.64
CA ASN A 75 8.90 -5.56 -0.42
C ASN A 75 8.21 -4.63 -1.47
N LYS A 76 6.96 -4.93 -1.84
CA LYS A 76 6.16 -4.22 -2.81
C LYS A 76 4.80 -3.87 -2.21
N VAL A 77 4.28 -2.68 -2.53
CA VAL A 77 2.92 -2.24 -2.25
C VAL A 77 2.04 -2.51 -3.46
N HIS A 78 0.93 -3.23 -3.30
CA HIS A 78 0.02 -3.48 -4.42
C HIS A 78 -0.55 -2.19 -5.01
N LEU A 79 -0.59 -2.12 -6.34
CA LEU A 79 -1.09 -0.94 -7.05
C LEU A 79 -2.59 -0.72 -6.89
N GLN A 80 -3.34 -1.73 -6.46
CA GLN A 80 -4.78 -1.63 -6.20
C GLN A 80 -5.13 -0.56 -5.15
N TYR A 81 -4.18 -0.19 -4.28
CA TYR A 81 -4.40 0.85 -3.28
C TYR A 81 -4.33 2.26 -3.88
N LEU A 82 -3.55 2.46 -4.95
CA LEU A 82 -3.31 3.78 -5.52
C LEU A 82 -4.60 4.47 -6.02
N PRO A 83 -5.53 3.78 -6.71
CA PRO A 83 -6.85 4.36 -7.04
C PRO A 83 -7.68 4.77 -5.82
N LEU A 84 -7.58 4.05 -4.70
CA LEU A 84 -8.29 4.39 -3.46
C LEU A 84 -7.74 5.67 -2.81
N LEU A 85 -6.49 6.01 -3.12
CA LEU A 85 -5.81 7.20 -2.63
C LEU A 85 -5.90 8.37 -3.62
N ALA A 86 -6.66 8.25 -4.71
CA ALA A 86 -6.85 9.33 -5.67
C ALA A 86 -7.45 10.57 -4.99
N ASP A 87 -8.44 10.36 -4.13
CA ASP A 87 -9.06 11.38 -3.28
C ASP A 87 -8.72 11.15 -1.81
N LEU A 88 -7.71 11.89 -1.32
CA LEU A 88 -7.24 11.81 0.06
C LEU A 88 -8.30 12.25 1.09
N SER A 89 -9.30 13.03 0.70
CA SER A 89 -10.38 13.43 1.61
C SER A 89 -11.28 12.23 1.96
N ASN A 90 -11.43 11.31 1.02
CA ASN A 90 -12.24 10.11 1.19
C ASN A 90 -11.47 8.98 1.90
N VAL A 91 -10.14 9.00 1.88
CA VAL A 91 -9.29 7.99 2.55
C VAL A 91 -9.62 7.89 4.04
N CYS A 92 -9.93 9.01 4.70
CA CYS A 92 -10.30 9.02 6.11
C CYS A 92 -11.68 8.39 6.41
N SER A 93 -12.55 8.25 5.40
CA SER A 93 -13.88 7.65 5.55
C SER A 93 -13.85 6.13 5.53
N TYR A 94 -12.74 5.53 5.08
CA TYR A 94 -12.61 4.09 4.97
C TYR A 94 -12.43 3.41 6.32
N SER A 95 -13.02 2.22 6.47
CA SER A 95 -12.87 1.40 7.66
C SER A 95 -11.53 0.66 7.66
N TRP A 96 -10.44 1.40 7.88
CA TRP A 96 -9.08 0.85 7.92
C TRP A 96 -8.94 -0.27 8.96
N GLY A 97 -9.57 -0.12 10.12
CA GLY A 97 -9.57 -1.16 11.16
C GLY A 97 -10.15 -2.50 10.65
N SER A 98 -11.27 -2.45 9.93
CA SER A 98 -11.87 -3.67 9.35
C SER A 98 -10.99 -4.28 8.25
N ALA A 99 -10.40 -3.44 7.40
CA ALA A 99 -9.50 -3.92 6.35
C ALA A 99 -8.26 -4.62 6.94
N VAL A 100 -7.65 -4.01 7.96
CA VAL A 100 -6.50 -4.57 8.67
C VAL A 100 -6.88 -5.88 9.35
N LEU A 101 -8.04 -5.93 10.01
CA LEU A 101 -8.51 -7.13 10.68
C LEU A 101 -8.79 -8.27 9.71
N ALA A 102 -9.41 -7.97 8.57
CA ALA A 102 -9.66 -8.97 7.53
C ALA A 102 -8.35 -9.56 6.98
N VAL A 103 -7.32 -8.72 6.78
CA VAL A 103 -5.98 -9.20 6.36
C VAL A 103 -5.32 -10.02 7.46
N LEU A 104 -5.39 -9.58 8.72
CA LEU A 104 -4.84 -10.34 9.85
C LEU A 104 -5.47 -11.74 9.96
N TYR A 105 -6.80 -11.84 9.85
CA TYR A 105 -7.48 -13.13 9.85
C TYR A 105 -7.11 -14.00 8.65
N HIS A 106 -6.98 -13.41 7.47
CA HIS A 106 -6.50 -14.13 6.29
C HIS A 106 -5.12 -14.73 6.54
N GLU A 107 -4.20 -13.94 7.07
CA GLU A 107 -2.82 -14.36 7.34
C GLU A 107 -2.75 -15.44 8.42
N LEU A 108 -3.51 -15.30 9.51
CA LEU A 108 -3.65 -16.35 10.53
C LEU A 108 -4.13 -17.67 9.91
N CYS A 109 -5.21 -17.63 9.10
CA CYS A 109 -5.69 -18.79 8.38
C CYS A 109 -4.63 -19.38 7.43
N ARG A 110 -3.89 -18.52 6.70
CA ARG A 110 -2.81 -18.94 5.79
C ARG A 110 -1.71 -19.68 6.54
N THR A 111 -1.34 -19.22 7.74
CA THR A 111 -0.28 -19.83 8.56
C THR A 111 -0.64 -21.16 9.22
N THR A 112 -1.91 -21.56 9.22
CA THR A 112 -2.29 -22.91 9.67
C THR A 112 -1.86 -24.02 8.70
N LYS A 113 -1.44 -23.65 7.48
CA LYS A 113 -0.99 -24.60 6.48
C LYS A 113 0.45 -25.06 6.77
N PRO A 114 0.77 -26.33 6.56
CA PRO A 114 2.07 -26.91 6.93
C PRO A 114 3.27 -26.36 6.14
N ASP A 115 3.04 -25.63 5.05
CA ASP A 115 4.05 -25.01 4.19
C ASP A 115 4.31 -23.53 4.52
N ALA A 116 3.59 -22.95 5.49
CA ALA A 116 3.76 -21.55 5.87
C ALA A 116 5.05 -21.34 6.68
N VAL A 117 5.91 -20.44 6.19
CA VAL A 117 7.21 -20.12 6.82
C VAL A 117 7.15 -18.85 7.66
N ASP A 118 6.18 -17.96 7.40
CA ASP A 118 6.04 -16.68 8.06
C ASP A 118 4.59 -16.15 8.04
N ILE A 119 4.25 -15.31 9.02
CA ILE A 119 2.94 -14.72 9.22
C ILE A 119 2.94 -13.24 8.84
N GLY A 120 2.08 -12.86 7.89
CA GLY A 120 1.83 -11.46 7.56
C GLY A 120 0.77 -10.82 8.46
N GLY A 121 0.40 -9.58 8.13
CA GLY A 121 -0.65 -8.83 8.80
C GLY A 121 -0.14 -7.99 9.99
N CYS A 122 -1.04 -7.22 10.59
CA CYS A 122 -0.67 -6.30 11.67
C CYS A 122 -0.45 -7.05 12.99
N LEU A 123 0.74 -7.63 13.18
CA LEU A 123 1.08 -8.42 14.36
C LEU A 123 1.03 -7.62 15.67
N ILE A 124 1.21 -6.30 15.60
CA ILE A 124 1.05 -5.40 16.76
C ILE A 124 -0.39 -5.47 17.30
N LEU A 125 -1.39 -5.58 16.44
CA LEU A 125 -2.78 -5.76 16.88
C LEU A 125 -2.96 -7.12 17.57
N LEU A 126 -2.38 -8.18 17.00
CA LEU A 126 -2.43 -9.52 17.59
C LEU A 126 -1.76 -9.54 18.97
N GLN A 127 -0.60 -8.91 19.11
CA GLN A 127 0.10 -8.77 20.40
C GLN A 127 -0.74 -7.98 21.41
N SER A 128 -1.39 -6.90 20.98
CA SER A 128 -2.24 -6.08 21.86
C SER A 128 -3.45 -6.87 22.38
N TRP A 129 -4.01 -7.77 21.56
CA TRP A 129 -5.12 -8.64 21.97
C TRP A 129 -4.69 -9.78 22.88
N ALA A 130 -3.52 -10.39 22.63
CA ALA A 130 -3.02 -11.48 23.47
C ALA A 130 -2.63 -11.02 24.89
N LEU A 131 -2.40 -9.72 25.08
CA LEU A 131 -2.06 -9.11 26.37
C LEU A 131 -3.29 -8.69 27.20
N TYR A 132 -4.51 -8.95 26.72
CA TYR A 132 -5.78 -8.68 27.40
C TYR A 132 -6.50 -9.99 27.74
#